data_AF-A0A955CIE8-F1
#
_entry.id   AF-A0A955CIE8-F1
#
_cell.length_a   1.000
_cell.length_b   1.000
_cell.length_c   1.000
_cell.angle_alpha   90.00
_cell.angle_beta   90.00
_cell.angle_gamma   90.00
#
_symmetry.space_group_name_H-M   'P 1'
#
loop_
_entity.id
_entity.type
_entity.pdbx_description
1 polymer ?
#
loop_
_entity_poly.entity_id
_entity_poly.type
_entity_poly.pdbx_seq_one_letter_code
_entity_poly.pdbx_strand_id
1 'polypeptide(L)'
;MDDTDQVTAWIKELAKGSSDSAEKIWNAYYEKLTRYARRKLAGHPRRVVDEEDVALSAMNSFYRCAAAGRFPKLDDHDDLWKILLTLTARKAQKKIR
;
A
#
# COMPACT_ATOMS: atom_id res chain seq x y z
N MET A 1 -11.80 3.76 -20.17
CA MET A 1 -11.56 4.68 -19.04
C MET A 1 -10.31 4.18 -18.37
N ASP A 2 -9.25 4.98 -18.37
CA ASP A 2 -7.97 4.59 -17.79
C ASP A 2 -8.11 4.39 -16.28
N ASP A 3 -7.67 3.23 -15.77
CA ASP A 3 -7.64 2.91 -14.33
C ASP A 3 -6.93 4.02 -13.52
N THR A 4 -5.98 4.72 -14.15
CA THR A 4 -5.21 5.85 -13.59
C THR A 4 -6.10 7.03 -13.17
N ASP A 5 -7.11 7.38 -13.97
CA ASP A 5 -8.01 8.52 -13.67
C ASP A 5 -8.92 8.18 -12.48
N GLN A 6 -9.33 6.91 -12.38
CA GLN A 6 -10.20 6.43 -11.31
C GLN A 6 -9.45 6.37 -9.97
N VAL A 7 -8.18 5.93 -9.99
CA VAL A 7 -7.33 5.93 -8.78
C VAL A 7 -7.00 7.35 -8.32
N THR A 8 -6.72 8.26 -9.25
CA THR A 8 -6.52 9.68 -8.93
C THR A 8 -7.73 10.29 -8.23
N ALA A 9 -8.95 9.94 -8.66
CA ALA A 9 -10.17 10.36 -7.99
C ALA A 9 -10.27 9.78 -6.56
N TRP A 10 -9.98 8.50 -6.37
CA TRP A 10 -10.00 7.87 -5.03
C TRP A 10 -8.98 8.49 -4.08
N ILE A 11 -7.80 8.87 -4.57
CA ILE A 11 -6.77 9.54 -3.79
C ILE A 11 -7.26 10.90 -3.28
N LYS A 12 -7.87 11.71 -4.15
CA LYS A 12 -8.43 13.02 -3.78
C LYS A 12 -9.54 12.89 -2.73
N GLU A 13 -10.39 11.87 -2.85
CA GLU A 13 -11.44 11.59 -1.87
C GLU A 13 -10.89 11.01 -0.56
N LEU A 14 -9.81 10.22 -0.62
CA LEU A 14 -9.10 9.73 0.57
C LEU A 14 -8.53 10.90 1.39
N ALA A 15 -7.98 11.92 0.73
CA ALA A 15 -7.50 13.14 1.40
C ALA A 15 -8.61 13.91 2.12
N LYS A 16 -9.87 13.75 1.70
CA LYS A 16 -11.06 14.31 2.36
C LYS A 16 -11.58 13.44 3.51
N GLY A 17 -10.94 12.30 3.79
CA GLY A 17 -11.36 11.36 4.82
C GLY A 17 -12.47 10.39 4.39
N SER A 18 -12.69 10.22 3.08
CA SER A 18 -13.69 9.28 2.57
C SER A 18 -13.25 7.82 2.77
N SER A 19 -13.95 7.11 3.66
CA SER A 19 -13.72 5.67 3.91
C SER A 19 -14.01 4.79 2.68
N ASP A 20 -14.95 5.19 1.81
CA ASP A 20 -15.29 4.44 0.60
C ASP A 20 -14.11 4.35 -0.38
N SER A 21 -13.32 5.43 -0.45
CA SER A 21 -12.14 5.45 -1.32
C SER A 21 -10.99 4.64 -0.73
N ALA A 22 -10.89 4.60 0.60
CA ALA A 22 -9.94 3.73 1.30
C ALA A 22 -10.22 2.25 0.97
N GLU A 23 -11.49 1.83 1.00
CA GLU A 23 -11.89 0.45 0.68
C GLU A 23 -11.63 0.09 -0.79
N LYS A 24 -11.89 1.00 -1.73
CA LYS A 24 -11.57 0.78 -3.16
C LYS A 24 -10.08 0.58 -3.40
N ILE A 25 -9.25 1.44 -2.79
CA ILE A 25 -7.79 1.30 -2.83
C ILE A 25 -7.36 -0.02 -2.18
N TRP A 26 -7.99 -0.39 -1.06
CA TRP A 26 -7.71 -1.67 -0.41
C TRP A 26 -7.94 -2.84 -1.37
N ASN A 27 -9.13 -2.95 -1.94
CA ASN A 27 -9.51 -4.06 -2.82
C ASN A 27 -8.63 -4.13 -4.07
N ALA A 28 -8.22 -2.99 -4.63
CA ALA A 28 -7.39 -2.94 -5.84
C ALA A 28 -5.90 -3.26 -5.59
N TYR A 29 -5.36 -2.87 -4.42
CA TYR A 29 -3.92 -2.92 -4.14
C TYR A 29 -3.50 -4.00 -3.15
N TYR A 30 -4.39 -4.47 -2.27
CA TYR A 30 -4.06 -5.46 -1.26
C TYR A 30 -3.47 -6.73 -1.90
N GLU A 31 -4.16 -7.32 -2.89
CA GLU A 31 -3.68 -8.53 -3.54
C GLU A 31 -2.32 -8.30 -4.25
N LYS A 32 -2.15 -7.14 -4.90
CA LYS A 32 -0.89 -6.76 -5.55
C LYS A 32 0.26 -6.65 -4.55
N LEU A 33 0.01 -6.06 -3.37
CA LEU A 33 0.99 -5.92 -2.30
C LEU A 33 1.35 -7.26 -1.67
N THR A 34 0.36 -8.13 -1.44
CA THR A 34 0.59 -9.49 -0.91
C THR A 34 1.46 -10.30 -1.88
N ARG A 35 1.16 -10.26 -3.19
CA ARG A 35 2.00 -10.89 -4.23
C ARG A 35 3.43 -10.32 -4.25
N TYR A 36 3.58 -9.00 -4.10
CA TYR A 36 4.89 -8.36 -4.03
C TYR A 36 5.68 -8.74 -2.77
N ALA A 37 5.03 -8.72 -1.61
CA ALA A 37 5.61 -9.13 -0.33
C ALA A 37 6.06 -10.60 -0.39
N ARG A 38 5.22 -11.49 -0.92
CA ARG A 38 5.55 -12.91 -1.14
C ARG A 38 6.79 -13.07 -2.01
N ARG A 39 6.88 -12.38 -3.14
CA ARG A 39 8.09 -12.42 -4.00
C ARG A 39 9.34 -11.95 -3.27
N LYS A 40 9.22 -10.94 -2.40
CA LYS A 40 10.32 -10.40 -1.61
C LYS A 40 10.76 -11.33 -0.48
N LEU A 41 9.81 -12.06 0.11
CA LEU A 41 10.02 -13.03 1.18
C LEU A 41 10.42 -14.42 0.66
N ALA A 42 10.11 -14.78 -0.58
CA ALA A 42 10.35 -16.10 -1.16
C ALA A 42 11.83 -16.55 -1.13
N GLY A 43 12.78 -15.62 -1.01
CA GLY A 43 14.21 -15.91 -0.86
C GLY A 43 14.68 -16.13 0.59
N HIS A 44 13.81 -15.99 1.59
CA HIS A 44 14.16 -16.06 3.00
C HIS A 44 13.38 -17.21 3.68
N PRO A 45 14.05 -18.31 4.08
CA PRO A 45 13.39 -19.51 4.61
C PRO A 45 12.75 -19.32 6.01
N ARG A 46 12.71 -18.09 6.54
CA ARG A 46 12.14 -17.79 7.87
C ARG A 46 10.62 -17.65 7.77
N ARG A 47 9.98 -18.82 7.69
CA ARG A 47 8.53 -19.15 7.65
C ARG A 47 7.60 -18.52 8.71
N VAL A 48 8.05 -17.55 9.50
CA VAL A 48 7.26 -16.98 10.61
C VAL A 48 6.54 -15.69 10.22
N VAL A 49 6.73 -15.21 8.98
CA VAL A 49 6.15 -13.95 8.52
C VAL A 49 5.29 -14.23 7.30
N ASP A 50 3.98 -14.15 7.50
CA ASP A 50 3.03 -14.20 6.40
C ASP A 50 3.12 -12.90 5.59
N GLU A 51 3.17 -13.03 4.27
CA GLU A 51 3.12 -11.91 3.32
C GLU A 51 1.93 -10.96 3.58
N GLU A 52 0.85 -11.50 4.14
CA GLU A 52 -0.36 -10.78 4.53
C GLU A 52 -0.09 -9.79 5.68
N ASP A 53 0.66 -10.18 6.71
CA ASP A 53 1.01 -9.26 7.81
C ASP A 53 1.84 -8.08 7.31
N VAL A 54 2.72 -8.32 6.33
CA VAL A 54 3.51 -7.26 5.70
C VAL A 54 2.61 -6.31 4.91
N ALA A 55 1.68 -6.84 4.11
CA ALA A 55 0.73 -6.04 3.33
C ALA A 55 -0.20 -5.23 4.25
N LEU A 56 -0.79 -5.86 5.27
CA LEU A 56 -1.62 -5.23 6.29
C LEU A 56 -0.87 -4.09 7.01
N SER A 57 0.37 -4.35 7.44
CA SER A 57 1.18 -3.34 8.14
C SER A 57 1.57 -2.16 7.24
N ALA A 58 1.80 -2.41 5.95
CA ALA A 58 2.09 -1.37 4.97
C ALA A 58 0.86 -0.49 4.72
N MET A 59 -0.31 -1.09 4.48
CA MET A 59 -1.58 -0.40 4.28
C MET A 59 -1.98 0.44 5.51
N ASN A 60 -1.88 -0.13 6.72
CA ASN A 60 -2.12 0.63 7.95
C ASN A 60 -1.18 1.83 8.11
N SER A 61 0.10 1.67 7.73
CA SER A 61 1.06 2.78 7.76
C SER A 61 0.72 3.84 6.72
N PHE A 62 0.25 3.42 5.55
CA PHE A 62 -0.21 4.31 4.48
C PHE A 62 -1.42 5.14 4.93
N TYR A 63 -2.50 4.52 5.42
CA TYR A 63 -3.69 5.27 5.87
C TYR A 63 -3.37 6.25 7.00
N ARG A 64 -2.52 5.85 7.96
CA ARG A 64 -2.08 6.75 9.03
C ARG A 64 -1.30 7.95 8.50
N CYS A 65 -0.44 7.75 7.51
CA CYS A 65 0.32 8.84 6.89
C CYS A 65 -0.57 9.71 5.99
N ALA A 66 -1.54 9.12 5.29
CA ALA A 66 -2.52 9.83 4.46
C ALA A 66 -3.44 10.71 5.33
N ALA A 67 -3.99 10.17 6.41
CA ALA A 67 -4.80 10.93 7.37
C ALA A 67 -4.01 12.06 8.06
N ALA A 68 -2.70 11.88 8.24
CA ALA A 68 -1.80 12.91 8.76
C ALA A 68 -1.33 13.92 7.70
N GLY A 69 -1.82 13.85 6.46
CA GLY A 69 -1.42 14.76 5.38
C GLY A 69 0.05 14.64 4.96
N ARG A 70 0.71 13.51 5.25
CA ARG A 70 2.15 13.32 4.99
C ARG A 70 2.50 13.01 3.53
N PHE A 71 1.51 12.97 2.64
CA PHE A 71 1.70 12.73 1.22
C PHE A 71 1.25 13.94 0.37
N PRO A 72 2.02 15.04 0.39
CA PRO A 72 1.68 16.25 -0.37
C PRO A 72 1.85 16.10 -1.90
N LYS A 73 2.39 14.97 -2.39
CA LYS A 73 2.61 14.67 -3.81
C LYS A 73 1.92 13.37 -4.24
N LEU A 74 0.84 12.99 -3.57
CA LEU A 74 0.08 11.81 -3.95
C LEU A 74 -1.00 12.27 -4.93
N ASP A 75 -0.63 12.39 -6.20
CA ASP A 75 -1.50 12.94 -7.24
C ASP A 75 -1.94 11.88 -8.26
N ASP A 76 -1.20 10.76 -8.39
CA ASP A 76 -1.47 9.72 -9.38
C ASP A 76 -1.33 8.28 -8.84
N HIS A 77 -1.74 7.34 -9.70
CA HIS A 77 -1.65 5.90 -9.46
C HIS A 77 -0.21 5.44 -9.18
N ASP A 78 0.77 5.99 -9.89
CA ASP A 78 2.14 5.52 -9.85
C ASP A 78 2.85 5.93 -8.57
N ASP A 79 2.58 7.13 -8.07
CA ASP A 79 3.07 7.63 -6.80
C ASP A 79 2.43 6.90 -5.63
N LEU A 80 1.13 6.59 -5.71
CA LEU A 80 0.46 5.68 -4.77
C LEU A 80 1.17 4.33 -4.74
N TRP A 81 1.42 3.75 -5.91
CA TRP A 81 2.05 2.45 -6.02
C TRP A 81 3.49 2.46 -5.49
N LYS A 82 4.30 3.48 -5.82
CA LYS A 82 5.67 3.63 -5.30
C LYS A 82 5.70 3.73 -3.77
N ILE A 83 4.78 4.49 -3.17
CA ILE A 83 4.70 4.65 -1.71
C ILE A 83 4.34 3.32 -1.04
N LEU A 84 3.30 2.64 -1.54
CA LEU A 84 2.87 1.35 -1.02
C LEU A 84 3.99 0.31 -1.13
N LEU A 85 4.65 0.22 -2.29
CA LEU A 85 5.80 -0.66 -2.48
C LEU A 85 6.95 -0.34 -1.52
N THR A 86 7.25 0.94 -1.30
CA THR A 86 8.31 1.37 -0.38
C THR A 86 7.99 0.98 1.05
N LEU A 87 6.74 1.17 1.49
CA LEU A 87 6.28 0.76 2.81
C LEU A 87 6.37 -0.76 2.98
N THR A 88 5.83 -1.53 2.02
CA THR A 88 5.87 -3.00 2.02
C THR A 88 7.31 -3.53 2.03
N ALA A 89 8.20 -2.96 1.21
CA ALA A 89 9.62 -3.31 1.20
C ALA A 89 10.30 -3.06 2.54
N ARG A 90 10.07 -1.89 3.15
CA ARG A 90 10.61 -1.55 4.47
C ARG A 90 10.09 -2.48 5.57
N LYS A 91 8.81 -2.84 5.53
CA LYS A 91 8.19 -3.77 6.48
C LYS A 91 8.74 -5.18 6.31
N ALA A 92 8.87 -5.67 5.07
CA ALA A 92 9.50 -6.96 4.78
C ALA A 92 10.95 -7.00 5.27
N GLN A 93 11.75 -5.97 4.98
CA GLN A 93 13.14 -5.89 5.44
C GLN A 93 13.25 -5.88 6.97
N LYS A 94 12.39 -5.12 7.66
CA LYS A 94 12.36 -5.10 9.13
C LYS A 94 12.04 -6.48 9.73
N LYS A 95 11.26 -7.30 9.02
CA LYS A 95 10.86 -8.64 9.46
C LYS A 95 11.87 -9.73 9.08
N ILE A 96 12.69 -9.50 8.05
CA ILE A 96 13.80 -10.37 7.63
C ILE A 96 15.02 -10.21 8.57
N ARG A 97 15.27 -8.98 9.03
CA ARG A 97 16.42 -8.62 9.88
C ARG A 97 16.32 -9.14 11.31
#